data_AF-A0A957ANY6-F1
#
_entry.id   AF-A0A957ANY6-F1
#
_cell.length_a   1.000
_cell.length_b   1.000
_cell.length_c   1.000
_cell.angle_alpha   90.00
_cell.angle_beta   90.00
_cell.angle_gamma   90.00
#
_symmetry.space_group_name_H-M   'P 1'
#
loop_
_entity.id
_entity.type
_entity.pdbx_description
1 polymer ?
#
loop_
_entity_poly.entity_id
_entity_poly.type
_entity_poly.pdbx_seq_one_letter_code
_entity_poly.pdbx_strand_id
1 'polypeptide(L)'
;MTIPAHPRRWFGLFCLLVVAFSVGGCSPTATPSTAIVTDADESATITPHPRPPVVATGLPPTTPPPEATAPPTATDLPTIAPSPLPTASLTPSPTPDRNIPCSSRIPDNGLLTVVTLTYGLSRDYEPAGLVGLSGYLPNDVTLGYPTELRRVAVTPLVKMITDMQAAGLQPRVLSGYRSFSAQAIARQKWLEKEPDRANILSAPPGFSEHQLGTVIDFGSPELAEIVGQEDIEFHTWFYKTSEGRWLLDNAHKYGFTLSYPFEAFEITGFFYEPWHYRYVGVEMATQLHEEGISLTEHQLATEPPPCIPDSP
;
A
#
# COMPACT_ATOMS: atom_id res chain seq x y z
N MET A 1 -0.14 -16.71 64.74
CA MET A 1 -0.82 -15.67 63.94
C MET A 1 -0.71 -16.07 62.49
N THR A 2 -1.78 -16.66 61.99
CA THR A 2 -1.95 -17.22 60.65
C THR A 2 -2.87 -16.31 59.86
N ILE A 3 -2.45 -15.80 58.70
CA ILE A 3 -3.34 -15.26 57.66
C ILE A 3 -2.86 -15.81 56.31
N PRO A 4 -3.77 -16.25 55.42
CA PRO A 4 -3.50 -17.33 54.47
C PRO A 4 -3.50 -16.90 53.00
N ALA A 5 -3.05 -17.83 52.17
CA ALA A 5 -3.26 -17.88 50.74
C ALA A 5 -4.75 -18.07 50.38
N HIS A 6 -5.19 -17.50 49.25
CA HIS A 6 -6.34 -18.01 48.51
C HIS A 6 -6.16 -17.86 46.99
N PRO A 7 -6.33 -18.96 46.22
CA PRO A 7 -6.55 -18.92 44.79
C PRO A 7 -8.04 -18.83 44.45
N ARG A 8 -8.32 -18.25 43.28
CA ARG A 8 -9.66 -18.14 42.66
C ARG A 8 -10.20 -19.52 42.26
N ARG A 9 -11.46 -19.80 42.63
CA ARG A 9 -12.33 -20.79 41.97
C ARG A 9 -13.72 -20.19 41.73
N TRP A 10 -14.24 -20.53 40.56
CA TRP A 10 -15.59 -20.27 40.05
C TRP A 10 -16.71 -20.82 40.93
N PHE A 11 -17.85 -20.12 40.96
CA PHE A 11 -19.20 -20.72 40.99
C PHE A 11 -20.19 -19.74 40.35
N GLY A 12 -20.99 -20.24 39.41
CA GLY A 12 -22.14 -19.52 38.86
C GLY A 12 -23.36 -19.67 39.78
N LEU A 13 -24.31 -18.74 39.63
CA LEU A 13 -25.71 -19.03 39.96
C LEU A 13 -26.65 -18.15 39.13
N PHE A 14 -27.52 -18.86 38.41
CA PHE A 14 -28.75 -18.40 37.78
C PHE A 14 -29.70 -17.77 38.81
N CYS A 15 -30.41 -16.70 38.44
CA CYS A 15 -31.71 -16.41 39.01
C CYS A 15 -32.61 -15.71 37.97
N LEU A 16 -33.68 -16.42 37.60
CA LEU A 16 -34.83 -15.94 36.85
C LEU A 16 -35.50 -14.77 37.59
N LEU A 17 -36.06 -13.83 36.82
CA LEU A 17 -37.27 -13.13 37.24
C LEU A 17 -38.22 -12.98 36.04
N VAL A 18 -39.36 -13.67 36.17
CA VAL A 18 -40.52 -13.68 35.29
C VAL A 18 -41.47 -12.59 35.76
N VAL A 19 -41.97 -11.76 34.84
CA VAL A 19 -43.32 -11.18 34.95
C VAL A 19 -43.97 -11.23 33.56
N ALA A 20 -45.06 -11.97 33.48
CA ALA A 20 -45.96 -12.10 32.34
C ALA A 20 -47.13 -11.10 32.46
N PHE A 21 -47.78 -10.78 31.34
CA PHE A 21 -49.24 -10.81 31.09
C PHE A 21 -49.47 -10.21 29.68
N SER A 22 -49.72 -11.01 28.63
CA SER A 22 -51.04 -11.46 28.08
C SER A 22 -51.89 -10.28 27.56
N VAL A 23 -52.65 -10.29 26.45
CA VAL A 23 -53.30 -11.35 25.64
C VAL A 23 -53.72 -10.73 24.28
N GLY A 24 -53.93 -11.58 23.26
CA GLY A 24 -54.79 -11.32 22.10
C GLY A 24 -54.07 -11.60 20.77
N GLY A 25 -54.41 -12.58 19.93
CA GLY A 25 -55.60 -13.41 19.81
C GLY A 25 -56.03 -13.45 18.34
N CYS A 26 -56.10 -14.67 17.78
CA CYS A 26 -56.79 -15.07 16.53
C CYS A 26 -56.13 -14.81 15.16
N SER A 27 -55.53 -15.86 14.60
CA SER A 27 -55.71 -16.26 13.18
C SER A 27 -57.09 -16.95 13.04
N PRO A 28 -57.72 -17.13 11.84
CA PRO A 28 -57.19 -18.00 10.78
C PRO A 28 -57.63 -17.68 9.32
N THR A 29 -57.19 -18.55 8.40
CA THR A 29 -57.91 -19.10 7.23
C THR A 29 -57.32 -18.80 5.85
N ALA A 30 -57.44 -19.82 5.00
CA ALA A 30 -56.63 -20.15 3.85
C ALA A 30 -57.32 -19.96 2.48
N THR A 31 -56.50 -19.92 1.43
CA THR A 31 -56.70 -20.41 0.03
C THR A 31 -57.79 -19.77 -0.86
N PRO A 32 -57.78 -19.99 -2.19
CA PRO A 32 -56.67 -20.15 -3.16
C PRO A 32 -56.86 -19.20 -4.39
N SER A 33 -55.92 -19.19 -5.33
CA SER A 33 -56.28 -18.87 -6.73
C SER A 33 -55.45 -19.69 -7.71
N THR A 34 -56.13 -20.04 -8.80
CA THR A 34 -56.03 -21.27 -9.57
C THR A 34 -55.07 -21.15 -10.76
N ALA A 35 -54.54 -22.31 -11.15
CA ALA A 35 -53.71 -22.57 -12.32
C ALA A 35 -54.35 -22.22 -13.66
N ILE A 36 -53.49 -21.94 -14.66
CA ILE A 36 -53.69 -22.45 -16.03
C ILE A 36 -52.37 -23.11 -16.48
N VAL A 37 -52.54 -24.36 -16.89
CA VAL A 37 -51.59 -25.25 -17.55
C VAL A 37 -51.68 -25.01 -19.05
N THR A 38 -50.54 -24.95 -19.74
CA THR A 38 -50.38 -25.60 -21.06
C THR A 38 -48.95 -26.11 -21.17
N ASP A 39 -48.83 -27.45 -21.15
CA ASP A 39 -47.69 -28.21 -21.66
C ASP A 39 -47.48 -27.90 -23.16
N ALA A 40 -46.22 -27.75 -23.55
CA ALA A 40 -45.75 -28.13 -24.88
C ALA A 40 -44.34 -28.71 -24.73
N ASP A 41 -44.33 -30.02 -24.87
CA ASP A 41 -43.24 -30.94 -25.09
C ASP A 41 -42.24 -30.41 -26.15
N GLU A 42 -40.98 -30.21 -25.76
CA GLU A 42 -39.86 -30.35 -26.69
C GLU A 42 -38.66 -30.95 -25.97
N SER A 43 -38.55 -32.27 -26.15
CA SER A 43 -37.37 -33.09 -25.91
C SER A 43 -36.15 -32.53 -26.66
N ALA A 44 -35.38 -31.65 -26.00
CA ALA A 44 -34.04 -31.30 -26.44
C ALA A 44 -33.04 -32.28 -25.82
N THR A 45 -32.70 -33.29 -26.61
CA THR A 45 -31.61 -34.23 -26.34
C THR A 45 -30.30 -33.43 -26.18
N ILE A 46 -29.75 -33.38 -24.97
CA ILE A 46 -28.40 -32.85 -24.72
C ILE A 46 -27.42 -33.80 -25.39
N THR A 47 -27.07 -33.48 -26.63
CA THR A 47 -25.91 -34.05 -27.30
C THR A 47 -24.67 -33.36 -26.74
N PRO A 48 -23.63 -34.11 -26.31
CA PRO A 48 -22.38 -33.48 -25.92
C PRO A 48 -21.76 -32.86 -27.16
N HIS A 49 -21.61 -31.53 -27.18
CA HIS A 49 -20.83 -30.87 -28.22
C HIS A 49 -19.43 -31.48 -28.28
N PRO A 50 -18.97 -31.92 -29.46
CA PRO A 50 -17.61 -32.43 -29.60
C PRO A 50 -16.64 -31.28 -29.33
N ARG A 51 -15.74 -31.51 -28.37
CA ARG A 51 -14.54 -30.71 -28.16
C ARG A 51 -13.87 -30.48 -29.53
N PRO A 52 -13.52 -29.24 -29.91
CA PRO A 52 -12.78 -29.02 -31.14
C PRO A 52 -11.48 -29.84 -31.10
N PRO A 53 -11.04 -30.42 -32.23
CA PRO A 53 -9.86 -31.25 -32.25
C PRO A 53 -8.67 -30.46 -31.72
N VAL A 54 -7.98 -31.03 -30.74
CA VAL A 54 -6.64 -30.62 -30.37
C VAL A 54 -5.78 -30.83 -31.61
N VAL A 55 -5.54 -29.76 -32.35
CA VAL A 55 -4.48 -29.75 -33.37
C VAL A 55 -3.18 -29.81 -32.60
N ALA A 56 -2.61 -31.00 -32.54
CA ALA A 56 -1.21 -31.19 -32.23
C ALA A 56 -0.41 -30.48 -33.33
N THR A 57 0.06 -29.26 -33.05
CA THR A 57 1.16 -28.68 -33.80
C THR A 57 2.42 -29.46 -33.43
N GLY A 58 2.77 -30.41 -34.29
CA GLY A 58 4.04 -31.11 -34.23
C GLY A 58 5.21 -30.13 -34.21
N LEU A 59 6.31 -30.57 -33.58
CA LEU A 59 7.59 -29.90 -33.67
C LEU A 59 7.93 -29.59 -35.15
N PRO A 60 8.44 -28.39 -35.47
CA PRO A 60 9.03 -28.14 -36.77
C PRO A 60 10.32 -28.96 -36.95
N PRO A 61 10.68 -29.32 -38.19
CA PRO A 61 11.83 -30.17 -38.48
C PRO A 61 13.16 -29.47 -38.17
N THR A 62 14.07 -30.23 -37.57
CA THR A 62 15.48 -29.87 -37.37
C THR A 62 16.21 -29.79 -38.72
N THR A 63 16.48 -28.58 -39.20
CA THR A 63 17.52 -28.33 -40.20
C THR A 63 18.90 -28.40 -39.54
N PRO A 64 19.90 -29.09 -40.15
CA PRO A 64 21.26 -29.08 -39.64
C PRO A 64 21.89 -27.68 -39.81
N PRO A 65 22.73 -27.23 -38.88
CA PRO A 65 23.39 -25.93 -38.97
C PRO A 65 24.41 -25.93 -40.13
N PRO A 66 24.61 -24.79 -40.81
CA PRO A 66 25.65 -24.65 -41.81
C PRO A 66 27.04 -24.72 -41.18
N GLU A 67 27.95 -25.30 -41.94
CA GLU A 67 29.37 -25.50 -41.65
C GLU A 67 30.05 -24.20 -41.19
N ALA A 68 30.75 -24.28 -40.06
CA ALA A 68 31.43 -23.16 -39.43
C ALA A 68 32.57 -22.64 -40.33
N THR A 69 32.41 -21.42 -40.86
CA THR A 69 33.52 -20.65 -41.40
C THR A 69 34.31 -20.06 -40.22
N ALA A 70 35.64 -20.19 -40.27
CA ALA A 70 36.55 -19.75 -39.22
C ALA A 70 36.36 -18.27 -38.83
N PRO A 71 36.47 -17.91 -37.54
CA PRO A 71 36.38 -16.52 -37.11
C PRO A 71 37.61 -15.70 -37.58
N PRO A 72 37.44 -14.41 -37.89
CA PRO A 72 38.56 -13.53 -38.17
C PRO A 72 39.41 -13.32 -36.90
N THR A 73 40.72 -13.20 -37.12
CA THR A 73 41.75 -12.93 -36.11
C THR A 73 41.35 -11.75 -35.21
N ALA A 74 41.35 -12.01 -33.90
CA ALA A 74 41.11 -11.02 -32.86
C ALA A 74 42.07 -9.83 -33.03
N THR A 75 41.50 -8.65 -33.25
CA THR A 75 42.20 -7.38 -33.04
C THR A 75 42.00 -7.01 -31.56
N ASP A 76 43.10 -6.75 -30.86
CA ASP A 76 43.12 -6.42 -29.42
C ASP A 76 42.12 -5.30 -29.08
N LEU A 77 41.04 -5.66 -28.39
CA LEU A 77 40.21 -4.73 -27.65
C LEU A 77 40.90 -4.42 -26.32
N PRO A 78 41.06 -3.14 -25.93
CA PRO A 78 41.66 -2.82 -24.64
C PRO A 78 40.79 -3.39 -23.51
N THR A 79 41.41 -4.23 -22.68
CA THR A 79 40.82 -4.70 -21.42
C THR A 79 40.62 -3.49 -20.51
N ILE A 80 39.39 -2.98 -20.44
CA ILE A 80 38.98 -2.09 -19.36
C ILE A 80 38.83 -2.96 -18.12
N ALA A 81 39.80 -2.87 -17.21
CA ALA A 81 39.69 -3.46 -15.88
C ALA A 81 38.43 -2.90 -15.19
N PRO A 82 37.63 -3.72 -14.48
CA PRO A 82 36.50 -3.21 -13.72
C PRO A 82 37.02 -2.21 -12.68
N SER A 83 36.65 -0.94 -12.85
CA SER A 83 36.86 0.07 -11.82
C SER A 83 36.09 -0.39 -10.57
N PRO A 84 36.71 -0.45 -9.38
CA PRO A 84 35.97 -0.78 -8.17
C PRO A 84 34.86 0.28 -7.99
N LEU A 85 33.62 -0.18 -7.82
CA LEU A 85 32.52 0.69 -7.39
C LEU A 85 33.00 1.49 -6.18
N PRO A 86 32.73 2.81 -6.11
CA PRO A 86 32.99 3.55 -4.89
C PRO A 86 32.22 2.86 -3.77
N THR A 87 32.95 2.26 -2.82
CA THR A 87 32.37 1.78 -1.58
C THR A 87 31.91 3.03 -0.84
N ALA A 88 30.61 3.34 -0.92
CA ALA A 88 30.02 4.34 -0.07
C ALA A 88 30.37 3.95 1.36
N SER A 89 31.29 4.69 1.97
CA SER A 89 31.65 4.50 3.36
C SER A 89 30.44 4.92 4.17
N LEU A 90 29.63 3.94 4.59
CA LEU A 90 28.56 4.16 5.55
C LEU A 90 29.22 4.67 6.82
N THR A 91 29.23 5.99 6.97
CA THR A 91 29.60 6.61 8.23
C THR A 91 28.57 6.10 9.24
N PRO A 92 28.98 5.50 10.37
CA PRO A 92 28.02 5.03 11.36
C PRO A 92 27.17 6.23 11.80
N SER A 93 25.88 6.17 11.48
CA SER A 93 24.89 7.16 11.90
C SER A 93 24.98 7.32 13.42
N PRO A 94 25.00 8.56 13.96
CA PRO A 94 25.15 8.77 15.39
C PRO A 94 24.05 8.00 16.13
N THR A 95 24.45 7.22 17.15
CA THR A 95 23.49 6.46 17.96
C THR A 95 22.48 7.43 18.56
N PRO A 96 21.16 7.30 18.25
CA PRO A 96 20.16 8.25 18.71
C PRO A 96 20.15 8.34 20.24
N ASP A 97 20.24 9.55 20.80
CA ASP A 97 20.23 9.78 22.26
C ASP A 97 18.89 9.37 22.84
N ARG A 98 18.80 8.19 23.44
CA ARG A 98 17.54 7.60 23.96
C ARG A 98 16.83 8.44 25.04
N ASN A 99 17.45 9.49 25.57
CA ASN A 99 16.84 10.35 26.59
C ASN A 99 15.92 11.43 26.00
N ILE A 100 15.96 11.68 24.69
CA ILE A 100 15.09 12.67 24.03
C ILE A 100 13.85 11.96 23.45
N PRO A 101 12.62 12.30 23.86
CA PRO A 101 11.42 11.70 23.28
C PRO A 101 11.39 11.83 21.75
N CYS A 102 10.93 10.80 21.05
CA CYS A 102 10.77 10.79 19.59
C CYS A 102 10.04 12.02 19.05
N SER A 103 8.97 12.40 19.74
CA SER A 103 8.14 13.57 19.42
C SER A 103 8.90 14.89 19.47
N SER A 104 9.99 14.96 20.25
CA SER A 104 10.84 16.15 20.38
C SER A 104 11.94 16.23 19.31
N ARG A 105 12.04 15.23 18.41
CA ARG A 105 13.05 15.17 17.34
C ARG A 105 12.48 15.38 15.94
N ILE A 106 11.23 15.77 15.85
CA ILE A 106 10.54 16.07 14.59
C ILE A 106 10.95 17.49 14.19
N PRO A 107 11.69 17.69 13.09
CA PRO A 107 12.16 19.02 12.70
C PRO A 107 10.98 19.92 12.32
N ASP A 108 10.98 21.18 12.76
CA ASP A 108 10.04 22.27 12.41
C ASP A 108 8.59 21.85 12.06
N ASN A 109 8.24 21.86 10.76
CA ASN A 109 6.92 21.52 10.23
C ASN A 109 6.74 20.00 9.98
N GLY A 110 7.75 19.19 10.30
CA GLY A 110 7.77 17.74 10.20
C GLY A 110 7.78 17.17 8.78
N LEU A 111 7.90 18.00 7.73
CA LEU A 111 7.82 17.53 6.34
C LEU A 111 8.97 16.61 5.93
N LEU A 112 10.15 16.77 6.52
CA LEU A 112 11.34 15.95 6.26
C LEU A 112 11.67 14.98 7.40
N THR A 113 10.73 14.72 8.32
CA THR A 113 10.90 13.70 9.36
C THR A 113 11.24 12.35 8.75
N VAL A 114 12.32 11.71 9.21
CA VAL A 114 12.70 10.38 8.73
C VAL A 114 11.81 9.34 9.40
N VAL A 115 11.17 8.47 8.63
CA VAL A 115 10.42 7.31 9.15
C VAL A 115 10.77 6.11 8.29
N THR A 116 11.43 5.12 8.89
CA THR A 116 11.86 3.87 8.25
C THR A 116 11.55 2.72 9.19
N LEU A 117 12.00 1.49 8.90
CA LEU A 117 11.96 0.40 9.89
C LEU A 117 13.00 0.53 11.03
N THR A 118 13.93 1.49 10.91
CA THR A 118 14.92 1.78 11.96
C THR A 118 14.47 2.94 12.85
N TYR A 119 13.88 3.97 12.23
CA TYR A 119 13.48 5.19 12.90
C TYR A 119 11.95 5.34 12.87
N GLY A 120 11.34 5.37 14.04
CA GLY A 120 9.88 5.41 14.18
C GLY A 120 9.39 6.63 14.95
N LEU A 121 8.08 6.84 14.88
CA LEU A 121 7.34 7.86 15.59
C LEU A 121 6.86 7.33 16.94
N SER A 122 6.65 8.22 17.90
CA SER A 122 6.03 7.82 19.17
C SER A 122 4.62 7.31 18.97
N ARG A 123 4.17 6.41 19.85
CA ARG A 123 2.79 5.94 19.92
C ARG A 123 1.76 7.08 19.94
N ASP A 124 2.10 8.17 20.64
CA ASP A 124 1.21 9.32 20.83
C ASP A 124 1.43 10.42 19.77
N TYR A 125 2.24 10.16 18.73
CA TYR A 125 2.44 11.15 17.67
C TYR A 125 1.19 11.24 16.79
N GLU A 126 0.66 12.45 16.68
CA GLU A 126 -0.41 12.83 15.78
C GLU A 126 -0.07 14.19 15.14
N PRO A 127 -0.09 14.30 13.80
CA PRO A 127 0.23 15.55 13.14
C PRO A 127 -0.90 16.57 13.32
N ALA A 128 -0.51 17.83 13.54
CA ALA A 128 -1.47 18.92 13.51
C ALA A 128 -2.01 19.18 12.10
N GLY A 129 -3.25 19.67 12.03
CA GLY A 129 -3.85 20.20 10.80
C GLY A 129 -4.35 19.14 9.82
N LEU A 130 -4.73 17.96 10.29
CA LEU A 130 -5.43 16.96 9.49
C LEU A 130 -6.80 17.48 9.04
N VAL A 131 -7.16 17.17 7.79
CA VAL A 131 -8.47 17.43 7.21
C VAL A 131 -8.90 16.27 6.33
N GLY A 132 -10.20 15.98 6.32
CA GLY A 132 -10.79 14.99 5.41
C GLY A 132 -10.76 15.45 3.96
N LEU A 133 -10.39 14.55 3.04
CA LEU A 133 -10.25 14.84 1.61
C LEU A 133 -11.58 14.86 0.85
N SER A 134 -12.66 14.28 1.40
CA SER A 134 -13.99 14.28 0.77
C SER A 134 -14.59 15.68 0.58
N GLY A 135 -14.09 16.69 1.30
CA GLY A 135 -14.45 18.10 1.09
C GLY A 135 -13.64 18.83 0.02
N TYR A 136 -12.61 18.21 -0.54
CA TYR A 136 -11.66 18.83 -1.48
C TYR A 136 -11.53 18.06 -2.80
N LEU A 137 -11.78 16.76 -2.79
CA LEU A 137 -11.68 15.87 -3.94
C LEU A 137 -13.02 15.19 -4.20
N PRO A 138 -13.36 14.91 -5.47
CA PRO A 138 -14.61 14.24 -5.81
C PRO A 138 -14.61 12.77 -5.36
N ASN A 139 -15.82 12.19 -5.27
CA ASN A 139 -16.02 10.83 -4.75
C ASN A 139 -15.44 9.73 -5.66
N ASP A 140 -15.33 9.98 -6.96
CA ASP A 140 -14.69 9.07 -7.93
C ASP A 140 -13.16 8.99 -7.76
N VAL A 141 -12.55 10.02 -7.17
CA VAL A 141 -11.13 10.02 -6.78
C VAL A 141 -10.94 9.35 -5.42
N THR A 142 -11.76 9.71 -4.41
CA THR A 142 -11.58 9.19 -3.03
C THR A 142 -12.25 7.84 -2.77
N LEU A 143 -13.13 7.40 -3.67
CA LEU A 143 -13.89 6.14 -3.60
C LEU A 143 -14.70 5.96 -2.30
N GLY A 144 -15.00 7.05 -1.60
CA GLY A 144 -15.67 7.01 -0.30
C GLY A 144 -14.79 6.55 0.85
N TYR A 145 -13.49 6.33 0.63
CA TYR A 145 -12.54 6.07 1.72
C TYR A 145 -12.45 7.31 2.64
N PRO A 146 -12.56 7.15 3.97
CA PRO A 146 -12.42 8.25 4.92
C PRO A 146 -10.93 8.62 5.05
N THR A 147 -10.44 9.33 4.03
CA THR A 147 -9.02 9.69 3.91
C THR A 147 -8.78 11.09 4.44
N GLU A 148 -7.80 11.23 5.33
CA GLU A 148 -7.33 12.52 5.85
C GLU A 148 -5.92 12.82 5.37
N LEU A 149 -5.58 14.11 5.31
CA LEU A 149 -4.24 14.58 4.97
C LEU A 149 -3.95 15.87 5.74
N ARG A 150 -2.69 16.15 6.04
CA ARG A 150 -2.29 17.45 6.58
C ARG A 150 -2.59 18.55 5.58
N ARG A 151 -3.20 19.63 6.06
CA ARG A 151 -3.66 20.78 5.26
C ARG A 151 -2.61 21.34 4.31
N VAL A 152 -1.32 21.32 4.70
CA VAL A 152 -0.20 21.80 3.88
C VAL A 152 -0.07 21.07 2.55
N ALA A 153 -0.46 19.80 2.48
CA ALA A 153 -0.38 18.97 1.29
C ALA A 153 -1.68 18.95 0.45
N VAL A 154 -2.78 19.50 0.97
CA VAL A 154 -4.11 19.41 0.33
C VAL A 154 -4.19 20.25 -0.94
N THR A 155 -3.80 21.53 -0.90
CA THR A 155 -3.83 22.37 -2.11
C THR A 155 -2.91 21.83 -3.21
N PRO A 156 -1.67 21.40 -2.93
CA PRO A 156 -0.84 20.73 -3.92
C PRO A 156 -1.47 19.44 -4.46
N LEU A 157 -2.05 18.59 -3.61
CA LEU A 157 -2.74 17.38 -4.03
C LEU A 157 -3.92 17.67 -4.97
N VAL A 158 -4.78 18.62 -4.61
CA VAL A 158 -5.94 19.02 -5.43
C VAL A 158 -5.49 19.51 -6.80
N LYS A 159 -4.43 20.32 -6.85
CA LYS A 159 -3.86 20.78 -8.12
C LYS A 159 -3.33 19.61 -8.95
N MET A 160 -2.58 18.70 -8.34
CA MET A 160 -2.03 17.52 -9.00
C MET A 160 -3.14 16.63 -9.59
N ILE A 161 -4.16 16.30 -8.79
CA ILE A 161 -5.32 15.51 -9.24
C ILE A 161 -6.05 16.21 -10.40
N THR A 162 -6.26 17.52 -10.31
CA THR A 162 -6.90 18.31 -11.36
C THR A 162 -6.12 18.23 -12.67
N ASP A 163 -4.79 18.35 -12.61
CA ASP A 163 -3.93 18.29 -13.79
C ASP A 163 -3.82 16.86 -14.36
N MET A 164 -3.88 15.82 -13.52
CA MET A 164 -4.02 14.43 -13.96
C MET A 164 -5.34 14.22 -14.71
N GLN A 165 -6.46 14.71 -14.18
CA GLN A 165 -7.77 14.61 -14.83
C GLN A 165 -7.80 15.40 -16.16
N ALA A 166 -7.17 16.58 -16.21
CA ALA A 166 -7.02 17.36 -17.44
C ALA A 166 -6.18 16.62 -18.51
N ALA A 167 -5.27 15.75 -18.09
CA ALA A 167 -4.51 14.86 -18.97
C ALA A 167 -5.30 13.59 -19.39
N GLY A 168 -6.58 13.47 -19.00
CA GLY A 168 -7.43 12.33 -19.33
C GLY A 168 -7.26 11.11 -18.43
N LEU A 169 -6.58 11.27 -17.28
CA LEU A 169 -6.34 10.20 -16.32
C LEU A 169 -7.47 10.10 -15.28
N GLN A 170 -7.55 8.95 -14.60
CA GLN A 170 -8.54 8.65 -13.57
C GLN A 170 -7.85 8.28 -12.24
N PRO A 171 -7.13 9.23 -11.60
CA PRO A 171 -6.41 8.96 -10.37
C PRO A 171 -7.37 8.61 -9.23
N ARG A 172 -6.98 7.63 -8.42
CA ARG A 172 -7.67 7.25 -7.17
C ARG A 172 -6.78 7.52 -5.96
N VAL A 173 -7.38 7.91 -4.84
CA VAL A 173 -6.74 8.06 -3.54
C VAL A 173 -7.25 6.95 -2.63
N LEU A 174 -6.41 5.94 -2.41
CA LEU A 174 -6.76 4.72 -1.68
C LEU A 174 -6.47 4.85 -0.18
N SER A 175 -5.42 5.58 0.18
CA SER A 175 -5.05 5.81 1.58
C SER A 175 -4.37 7.16 1.79
N GLY A 176 -4.37 7.62 3.05
CA GLY A 176 -3.78 8.88 3.49
C GLY A 176 -3.29 8.75 4.93
N TYR A 177 -3.61 9.70 5.81
CA TYR A 177 -3.25 9.60 7.22
C TYR A 177 -3.74 8.30 7.86
N ARG A 178 -2.85 7.68 8.64
CA ARG A 178 -3.17 6.50 9.46
C ARG A 178 -2.51 6.65 10.83
N SER A 179 -3.33 6.76 11.86
CA SER A 179 -2.84 6.84 13.25
C SER A 179 -2.10 5.55 13.65
N PHE A 180 -1.34 5.62 14.75
CA PHE A 180 -0.67 4.44 15.31
C PHE A 180 -1.63 3.27 15.54
N SER A 181 -2.80 3.53 16.13
CA SER A 181 -3.80 2.48 16.41
C SER A 181 -4.44 1.93 15.14
N ALA A 182 -4.71 2.76 14.14
CA ALA A 182 -5.20 2.32 12.84
C ALA A 182 -4.15 1.47 12.10
N GLN A 183 -2.85 1.82 12.19
CA GLN A 183 -1.76 1.01 11.65
C GLN A 183 -1.67 -0.35 12.35
N ALA A 184 -1.90 -0.41 13.67
CA ALA A 184 -1.92 -1.68 14.41
C ALA A 184 -3.03 -2.61 13.92
N ILE A 185 -4.23 -2.06 13.67
CA ILE A 185 -5.36 -2.81 13.11
C ILE A 185 -5.04 -3.27 11.67
N ALA A 186 -4.48 -2.40 10.83
CA ALA A 186 -4.12 -2.74 9.45
C ALA A 186 -3.09 -3.88 9.41
N ARG A 187 -2.06 -3.81 10.27
CA ARG A 187 -1.04 -4.85 10.39
C ARG A 187 -1.61 -6.17 10.91
N GLN A 188 -2.53 -6.12 11.88
CA GLN A 188 -3.18 -7.31 12.42
C GLN A 188 -3.93 -8.08 11.33
N LYS A 189 -4.63 -7.38 10.42
CA LYS A 189 -5.28 -8.01 9.26
C LYS A 189 -4.30 -8.74 8.35
N TRP A 190 -3.12 -8.17 8.12
CA TRP A 190 -2.07 -8.83 7.34
C TRP A 190 -1.46 -10.02 8.06
N LEU A 191 -1.29 -9.95 9.38
CA LEU A 191 -0.85 -11.10 10.19
C LEU A 191 -1.85 -12.26 10.13
N GLU A 192 -3.14 -11.97 10.04
CA GLU A 192 -4.18 -12.99 9.90
C GLU A 192 -4.24 -13.58 8.48
N LYS A 193 -4.02 -12.76 7.45
CA LYS A 193 -4.12 -13.15 6.04
C LYS A 193 -2.85 -13.83 5.52
N GLU A 194 -1.69 -13.26 5.80
CA GLU A 194 -0.37 -13.68 5.30
C GLU A 194 0.70 -13.52 6.40
N PRO A 195 0.65 -14.34 7.47
CA PRO A 195 1.51 -14.18 8.65
C PRO A 195 3.00 -14.11 8.34
N ASP A 196 3.47 -14.93 7.39
CA ASP A 196 4.88 -14.99 7.00
C ASP A 196 5.35 -13.76 6.22
N ARG A 197 4.42 -13.00 5.65
CA ARG A 197 4.69 -11.83 4.79
C ARG A 197 4.26 -10.52 5.43
N ALA A 198 3.55 -10.53 6.56
CA ALA A 198 3.03 -9.33 7.20
C ALA A 198 4.11 -8.31 7.58
N ASN A 199 5.32 -8.76 7.91
CA ASN A 199 6.48 -7.89 8.17
C ASN A 199 6.95 -7.09 6.96
N ILE A 200 6.63 -7.60 5.76
CA ILE A 200 7.01 -7.02 4.48
C ILE A 200 5.86 -6.22 3.88
N LEU A 201 4.62 -6.67 4.10
CA LEU A 201 3.41 -6.07 3.52
C LEU A 201 2.83 -4.92 4.37
N SER A 202 3.25 -4.78 5.62
CA SER A 202 2.68 -3.76 6.51
C SER A 202 3.69 -3.33 7.58
N ALA A 203 4.00 -2.03 7.59
CA ALA A 203 4.84 -1.44 8.63
C ALA A 203 4.30 -1.71 10.04
N PRO A 204 5.16 -1.97 11.03
CA PRO A 204 4.79 -1.88 12.44
C PRO A 204 4.20 -0.49 12.79
N PRO A 205 3.28 -0.40 13.77
CA PRO A 205 2.80 0.88 14.27
C PRO A 205 3.95 1.78 14.72
N GLY A 206 3.93 3.06 14.34
CA GLY A 206 5.04 3.99 14.57
C GLY A 206 6.08 4.01 13.45
N PHE A 207 6.16 2.99 12.59
CA PHE A 207 7.16 2.89 11.51
C PHE A 207 6.53 3.11 10.12
N SER A 208 5.33 3.71 10.07
CA SER A 208 4.57 3.97 8.84
C SER A 208 4.58 5.47 8.54
N GLU A 209 5.04 5.87 7.35
CA GLU A 209 5.00 7.27 6.92
C GLU A 209 3.56 7.82 6.87
N HIS A 210 2.53 6.98 6.72
CA HIS A 210 1.13 7.43 6.80
C HIS A 210 0.81 8.16 8.11
N GLN A 211 1.50 7.83 9.20
CA GLN A 211 1.30 8.50 10.49
C GLN A 211 1.75 9.97 10.45
N LEU A 212 2.64 10.36 9.52
CA LEU A 212 3.01 11.76 9.28
C LEU A 212 1.86 12.58 8.67
N GLY A 213 0.83 11.93 8.11
CA GLY A 213 -0.29 12.61 7.44
C GLY A 213 0.12 13.40 6.20
N THR A 214 1.25 13.06 5.58
CA THR A 214 1.76 13.67 4.33
C THR A 214 1.83 12.67 3.17
N VAL A 215 1.38 11.44 3.38
CA VAL A 215 1.41 10.37 2.38
C VAL A 215 0.05 10.23 1.72
N ILE A 216 0.06 9.92 0.43
CA ILE A 216 -1.08 9.40 -0.31
C ILE A 216 -0.66 8.10 -1.01
N ASP A 217 -1.51 7.08 -0.90
CA ASP A 217 -1.44 5.93 -1.79
C ASP A 217 -2.37 6.15 -2.98
N PHE A 218 -1.80 6.10 -4.17
CA PHE A 218 -2.53 6.25 -5.41
C PHE A 218 -3.01 4.92 -5.98
N GLY A 219 -4.15 4.96 -6.67
CA GLY A 219 -4.69 3.84 -7.42
C GLY A 219 -5.03 4.23 -8.86
N SER A 220 -5.26 3.22 -9.69
CA SER A 220 -5.68 3.37 -11.08
C SER A 220 -6.72 2.31 -11.43
N PRO A 221 -7.77 2.64 -12.20
CA PRO A 221 -8.67 1.65 -12.75
C PRO A 221 -7.99 0.67 -13.72
N GLU A 222 -6.88 1.05 -14.37
CA GLU A 222 -6.16 0.20 -15.33
C GLU A 222 -5.46 -0.98 -14.66
N LEU A 223 -5.26 -0.94 -13.33
CA LEU A 223 -4.46 -1.92 -12.62
C LEU A 223 -5.05 -3.34 -12.73
N ALA A 224 -6.38 -3.47 -12.64
CA ALA A 224 -7.06 -4.76 -12.71
C ALA A 224 -6.85 -5.46 -14.07
N GLU A 225 -6.99 -4.71 -15.17
CA GLU A 225 -6.75 -5.22 -16.51
C GLU A 225 -5.27 -5.59 -16.72
N ILE A 226 -4.35 -4.73 -16.28
CA ILE A 226 -2.91 -4.95 -16.41
C ILE A 226 -2.45 -6.20 -15.66
N VAL A 227 -3.00 -6.45 -14.47
CA VAL A 227 -2.66 -7.62 -13.64
C VAL A 227 -3.45 -8.87 -14.07
N GLY A 228 -4.62 -8.70 -14.68
CA GLY A 228 -5.55 -9.79 -14.97
C GLY A 228 -6.28 -10.30 -13.73
N GLN A 229 -6.50 -9.42 -12.74
CA GLN A 229 -7.15 -9.75 -11.48
C GLN A 229 -8.08 -8.60 -11.07
N GLU A 230 -9.36 -8.91 -10.85
CA GLU A 230 -10.35 -7.96 -10.32
C GLU A 230 -10.05 -7.57 -8.87
N ASP A 231 -10.53 -6.39 -8.46
CA ASP A 231 -10.41 -5.85 -7.10
C ASP A 231 -8.96 -5.81 -6.55
N ILE A 232 -7.97 -5.66 -7.44
CA ILE A 232 -6.56 -5.54 -7.06
C ILE A 232 -6.21 -4.07 -6.77
N GLU A 233 -5.66 -3.85 -5.57
CA GLU A 233 -5.05 -2.60 -5.13
C GLU A 233 -3.60 -2.89 -4.68
N PHE A 234 -2.75 -1.87 -4.62
CA PHE A 234 -1.37 -1.98 -4.08
C PHE A 234 -0.51 -3.08 -4.74
N HIS A 235 -0.41 -3.04 -6.07
CA HIS A 235 0.41 -4.00 -6.83
C HIS A 235 1.57 -3.28 -7.53
N THR A 236 2.74 -3.93 -7.61
CA THR A 236 3.95 -3.35 -8.20
C THR A 236 3.74 -2.98 -9.66
N TRP A 237 2.79 -3.58 -10.39
CA TRP A 237 2.49 -3.18 -11.77
C TRP A 237 1.73 -1.85 -11.88
N PHE A 238 1.44 -1.16 -10.77
CA PHE A 238 0.90 0.19 -10.81
C PHE A 238 1.79 1.15 -11.61
N TYR A 239 3.12 0.98 -11.65
CA TYR A 239 3.99 1.80 -12.52
C TYR A 239 3.68 1.65 -14.03
N LYS A 240 2.99 0.57 -14.43
CA LYS A 240 2.59 0.33 -15.82
C LYS A 240 1.26 1.02 -16.17
N THR A 241 0.54 1.54 -15.20
CA THR A 241 -0.68 2.32 -15.42
C THR A 241 -0.32 3.71 -15.95
N SER A 242 -1.25 4.35 -16.64
CA SER A 242 -1.10 5.73 -17.11
C SER A 242 -0.89 6.70 -15.93
N GLU A 243 -1.61 6.51 -14.82
CA GLU A 243 -1.46 7.28 -13.58
C GLU A 243 -0.08 7.09 -12.94
N GLY A 244 0.37 5.84 -12.83
CA GLY A 244 1.68 5.53 -12.23
C GLY A 244 2.83 6.15 -13.01
N ARG A 245 2.81 6.08 -14.35
CA ARG A 245 3.81 6.77 -15.19
C ARG A 245 3.74 8.28 -15.04
N TRP A 246 2.54 8.86 -15.05
CA TRP A 246 2.37 10.29 -14.91
C TRP A 246 2.92 10.80 -13.58
N LEU A 247 2.69 10.07 -12.48
CA LEU A 247 3.20 10.44 -11.15
C LEU A 247 4.73 10.45 -11.12
N LEU A 248 5.40 9.44 -11.70
CA LEU A 248 6.87 9.40 -11.78
C LEU A 248 7.45 10.65 -12.48
N ASP A 249 6.79 11.12 -13.54
CA ASP A 249 7.27 12.24 -14.35
C ASP A 249 6.85 13.62 -13.82
N ASN A 250 5.83 13.70 -12.95
CA ASN A 250 5.19 14.99 -12.62
C ASN A 250 4.95 15.25 -11.14
N ALA A 251 4.94 14.24 -10.26
CA ALA A 251 4.56 14.42 -8.85
C ALA A 251 5.43 15.47 -8.13
N HIS A 252 6.73 15.53 -8.47
CA HIS A 252 7.69 16.48 -7.90
C HIS A 252 7.28 17.94 -8.09
N LYS A 253 6.61 18.27 -9.21
CA LYS A 253 6.12 19.62 -9.54
C LYS A 253 5.06 20.11 -8.54
N TYR A 254 4.47 19.20 -7.79
CA TYR A 254 3.45 19.45 -6.76
C TYR A 254 3.98 19.17 -5.35
N GLY A 255 5.27 18.89 -5.21
CA GLY A 255 5.89 18.61 -3.91
C GLY A 255 5.72 17.18 -3.42
N PHE A 256 5.29 16.25 -4.27
CA PHE A 256 5.20 14.83 -3.94
C PHE A 256 6.38 14.05 -4.52
N THR A 257 6.91 13.10 -3.77
CA THR A 257 7.97 12.18 -4.20
C THR A 257 7.60 10.74 -3.88
N LEU A 258 8.08 9.80 -4.69
CA LEU A 258 7.95 8.37 -4.41
C LEU A 258 8.83 8.01 -3.21
N SER A 259 8.25 7.50 -2.12
CA SER A 259 9.04 7.20 -0.91
C SER A 259 9.86 5.92 -1.04
N TYR A 260 9.31 4.89 -1.72
CA TYR A 260 9.91 3.57 -1.82
C TYR A 260 10.21 3.19 -3.28
N PRO A 261 11.29 3.75 -3.87
CA PRO A 261 11.73 3.43 -5.23
C PRO A 261 12.36 2.03 -5.34
N PHE A 262 12.57 1.58 -6.57
CA PHE A 262 13.22 0.29 -6.85
C PHE A 262 14.64 0.26 -6.26
N GLU A 263 15.10 -0.91 -5.80
CA GLU A 263 16.43 -1.11 -5.19
C GLU A 263 16.73 -0.31 -3.91
N ALA A 264 15.75 0.37 -3.30
CA ALA A 264 15.95 1.14 -2.06
C ALA A 264 15.62 0.39 -0.75
N PHE A 265 15.48 -0.94 -0.79
CA PHE A 265 15.09 -1.76 0.37
C PHE A 265 16.09 -1.63 1.53
N GLU A 266 17.40 -1.65 1.24
CA GLU A 266 18.46 -1.57 2.27
C GLU A 266 18.43 -0.24 3.05
N ILE A 267 17.84 0.81 2.47
CA ILE A 267 17.80 2.16 3.04
C ILE A 267 16.46 2.41 3.74
N THR A 268 15.36 2.00 3.10
CA THR A 268 13.99 2.27 3.56
C THR A 268 13.44 1.20 4.49
N GLY A 269 13.86 -0.06 4.30
CA GLY A 269 13.23 -1.25 4.88
C GLY A 269 11.97 -1.72 4.15
N PHE A 270 11.58 -1.04 3.06
CA PHE A 270 10.37 -1.33 2.29
C PHE A 270 10.72 -1.75 0.87
N PHE A 271 9.93 -2.66 0.31
CA PHE A 271 10.06 -3.01 -1.11
C PHE A 271 9.52 -1.88 -1.97
N TYR A 272 9.71 -2.01 -3.29
CA TYR A 272 9.18 -1.05 -4.25
C TYR A 272 7.66 -0.91 -4.15
N GLU A 273 7.17 0.30 -3.83
CA GLU A 273 5.75 0.63 -3.72
C GLU A 273 5.42 1.81 -4.65
N PRO A 274 5.19 1.56 -5.96
CA PRO A 274 4.98 2.62 -6.95
C PRO A 274 3.75 3.51 -6.71
N TRP A 275 2.89 3.18 -5.75
CA TRP A 275 1.69 3.92 -5.39
C TRP A 275 1.91 4.91 -4.23
N HIS A 276 2.97 4.75 -3.43
CA HIS A 276 3.16 5.44 -2.15
C HIS A 276 3.97 6.73 -2.34
N TYR A 277 3.28 7.88 -2.31
CA TYR A 277 3.89 9.19 -2.52
C TYR A 277 3.75 10.08 -1.29
N ARG A 278 4.84 10.75 -0.94
CA ARG A 278 4.92 11.65 0.21
C ARG A 278 5.11 13.09 -0.21
N TYR A 279 4.32 13.98 0.39
CA TYR A 279 4.49 15.42 0.27
C TYR A 279 5.65 15.91 1.14
N VAL A 280 6.61 16.57 0.50
CA VAL A 280 7.82 17.15 1.13
C VAL A 280 8.02 18.63 0.78
N GLY A 281 7.09 19.21 0.02
CA GLY A 281 7.21 20.57 -0.51
C GLY A 281 7.81 20.59 -1.92
N VAL A 282 7.40 21.58 -2.73
CA VAL A 282 7.75 21.66 -4.17
C VAL A 282 9.25 21.79 -4.38
N GLU A 283 9.92 22.65 -3.61
CA GLU A 283 11.37 22.87 -3.72
C GLU A 283 12.14 21.57 -3.47
N MET A 284 11.88 20.90 -2.34
CA MET A 284 12.54 19.65 -1.99
C MET A 284 12.23 18.53 -3.00
N ALA A 285 10.96 18.33 -3.36
CA ALA A 285 10.61 17.26 -4.29
C ALA A 285 11.25 17.48 -5.68
N THR A 286 11.35 18.75 -6.12
CA THR A 286 12.03 19.10 -7.37
C THR A 286 13.52 18.81 -7.29
N GLN A 287 14.18 19.19 -6.18
CA GLN A 287 15.59 18.88 -5.97
C GLN A 287 15.85 17.37 -6.03
N LEU A 288 15.07 16.56 -5.29
CA LEU A 288 15.19 15.10 -5.30
C LEU A 288 15.04 14.52 -6.70
N HIS A 289 14.09 15.04 -7.48
CA HIS A 289 13.85 14.61 -8.85
C HIS A 289 15.02 14.97 -9.80
N GLU A 290 15.56 16.19 -9.70
CA GLU A 290 16.70 16.65 -10.52
C GLU A 290 18.01 15.92 -10.18
N GLU A 291 18.22 15.61 -8.90
CA GLU A 291 19.40 14.88 -8.42
C GLU A 291 19.29 13.35 -8.62
N GLY A 292 18.08 12.83 -8.84
CA GLY A 292 17.83 11.40 -9.01
C GLY A 292 18.06 10.59 -7.73
N ILE A 293 17.91 11.20 -6.56
CA ILE A 293 18.08 10.56 -5.25
C ILE A 293 16.73 10.35 -4.57
N SER A 294 16.62 9.31 -3.75
CA SER A 294 15.42 9.07 -2.96
C SER A 294 15.29 10.05 -1.79
N LEU A 295 14.06 10.26 -1.34
CA LEU A 295 13.78 11.05 -0.13
C LEU A 295 14.57 10.52 1.07
N THR A 296 14.57 9.20 1.26
CA THR A 296 15.22 8.58 2.42
C THR A 296 16.73 8.73 2.38
N GLU A 297 17.37 8.63 1.20
CA GLU A 297 18.81 8.92 1.05
C GLU A 297 19.14 10.36 1.45
N HIS A 298 18.37 11.34 0.94
CA HIS A 298 18.54 12.74 1.29
C HIS A 298 18.37 12.96 2.80
N GLN A 299 17.29 12.42 3.37
CA GLN A 299 16.97 12.51 4.79
C GLN A 299 18.07 11.93 5.67
N LEU A 300 18.59 10.74 5.36
CA LEU A 300 19.65 10.13 6.15
C LEU A 300 20.99 10.88 6.04
N ALA A 301 21.19 11.66 4.97
CA ALA A 301 22.38 12.48 4.78
C ALA A 301 22.29 13.87 5.43
N THR A 302 21.09 14.42 5.61
CA THR A 302 20.88 15.84 5.95
C THR A 302 20.09 16.08 7.22
N GLU A 303 19.18 15.17 7.59
CA GLU A 303 18.30 15.30 8.73
C GLU A 303 18.86 14.60 9.96
N PRO A 304 18.64 15.13 11.17
CA PRO A 304 19.04 14.44 12.39
C PRO A 304 18.31 13.09 12.46
N PRO A 305 19.01 11.98 12.81
CA PRO A 305 18.33 10.70 12.98
C PRO A 305 17.27 10.84 14.07
N PRO A 306 16.02 10.43 13.80
CA PRO A 306 14.98 10.40 14.82
C PRO A 306 15.36 9.45 15.96
N CYS A 307 14.49 9.36 16.96
CA CYS A 307 14.66 8.30 17.95
C CYS A 307 14.66 6.91 17.29
N ILE A 308 15.35 5.98 17.92
CA ILE A 308 14.95 4.58 17.85
C ILE A 308 13.84 4.48 18.90
N PRO A 309 12.59 4.16 18.54
CA PRO A 309 11.56 3.94 19.53
C PRO A 309 12.08 2.89 20.53
N ASP A 310 11.85 3.10 21.82
CA ASP A 310 11.98 1.99 22.77
C ASP A 310 11.12 0.84 22.21
N SER A 311 11.70 -0.36 22.17
CA SER A 311 11.15 -1.54 21.49
C SER A 311 9.61 -1.66 21.66
N PRO A 312 8.89 -2.17 20.63
CA PRO A 312 7.43 -2.25 20.63
C PRO A 312 6.82 -2.89 21.89
#